data_AF-A0A2G1WPJ5-F1
#
_entry.id   AF-A0A2G1WPJ5-F1
#
_cell.length_a   1.000
_cell.length_b   1.000
_cell.length_c   1.000
_cell.angle_alpha   90.00
_cell.angle_beta   90.00
_cell.angle_gamma   90.00
#
_symmetry.space_group_name_H-M   'P 1'
#
loop_
_entity.id
_entity.type
_entity.pdbx_description
1 polymer ?
#
loop_
_entity_poly.entity_id
_entity_poly.type
_entity_poly.pdbx_seq_one_letter_code
_entity_poly.pdbx_strand_id
1 'polypeptide(L)'
;MNERDALRALAADLPHAGDDAAVVDGTVITTDMLHERTDFPAGTTRYTAGWRAVGASLSDVAAMGATARAAVAVYADEAFDRDELTRFVAGAVNVCEAVDAEYVGGDLDEHVEFTTATTAVGGITDAGAVTRDG
;
A
#
# COMPACT_ATOMS: atom_id res chain seq x y z
N MET A 1 4.93 -8.42 23.55
CA MET A 1 5.65 -8.37 22.25
C MET A 1 5.25 -7.05 21.61
N ASN A 2 6.22 -6.21 21.25
CA ASN A 2 5.91 -5.03 20.43
C ASN A 2 5.95 -5.42 18.93
N GLU A 3 5.56 -4.51 18.05
CA GLU A 3 5.52 -4.74 16.60
C GLU A 3 6.87 -5.21 16.03
N ARG A 4 7.98 -4.59 16.44
CA ARG A 4 9.33 -4.96 15.98
C ARG A 4 9.71 -6.37 16.42
N ASP A 5 9.34 -6.77 17.64
CA ASP A 5 9.57 -8.11 18.14
C ASP A 5 8.75 -9.15 17.35
N ALA A 6 7.50 -8.81 16.98
CA ALA A 6 6.64 -9.67 16.17
C ALA A 6 7.20 -9.85 14.75
N LEU A 7 7.63 -8.77 14.11
CA LEU A 7 8.25 -8.80 12.79
C LEU A 7 9.51 -9.68 12.77
N ARG A 8 10.38 -9.55 13.78
CA ARG A 8 11.58 -10.38 13.90
C ARG A 8 11.26 -11.86 14.08
N ALA A 9 10.23 -12.18 14.86
CA ALA A 9 9.80 -13.56 15.05
C ALA A 9 9.29 -14.15 13.73
N LEU A 10 8.51 -13.39 12.94
CA LEU A 10 7.99 -13.85 11.65
C LEU A 10 9.08 -13.98 10.58
N ALA A 11 10.06 -13.08 10.55
CA ALA A 11 11.17 -13.13 9.60
C ALA A 11 12.04 -14.40 9.76
N ALA A 12 12.01 -15.05 10.92
CA ALA A 12 12.70 -16.33 11.12
C ALA A 12 12.04 -17.48 10.32
N ASP A 13 10.73 -17.40 10.08
CA ASP A 13 9.94 -18.46 9.43
C ASP A 13 9.51 -18.09 7.99
N LEU A 14 9.57 -16.80 7.62
CA LEU A 14 9.16 -16.27 6.32
C LEU A 14 10.38 -15.70 5.57
N PRO A 15 10.99 -16.44 4.63
CA PRO A 15 12.26 -16.05 4.01
C PRO A 15 12.19 -14.82 3.10
N HIS A 16 10.98 -14.40 2.71
CA HIS A 16 10.76 -13.19 1.90
C HIS A 16 10.43 -11.95 2.76
N ALA A 17 10.31 -12.10 4.08
CA ALA A 17 10.00 -11.00 4.98
C ALA A 17 11.27 -10.34 5.51
N GLY A 18 11.19 -9.04 5.85
CA GLY A 18 12.27 -8.29 6.50
C GLY A 18 12.69 -7.02 5.76
N ASP A 19 12.34 -6.91 4.47
CA ASP A 19 12.57 -5.74 3.63
C ASP A 19 11.32 -4.86 3.48
N ASP A 20 11.40 -3.82 2.64
CA ASP A 20 10.25 -2.94 2.34
C ASP A 20 9.16 -3.65 1.51
N ALA A 21 9.53 -4.60 0.65
CA ALA A 21 8.57 -5.45 -0.06
C ALA A 21 9.14 -6.86 -0.31
N ALA A 22 8.24 -7.84 -0.48
CA ALA A 22 8.64 -9.21 -0.81
C ALA A 22 8.96 -9.33 -2.31
N VAL A 23 10.01 -10.09 -2.64
CA VAL A 23 10.34 -10.45 -4.03
C VAL A 23 10.07 -11.94 -4.26
N VAL A 24 9.18 -12.26 -5.19
CA VAL A 24 8.80 -13.64 -5.58
C VAL A 24 8.81 -13.75 -7.10
N ASP A 25 9.67 -14.61 -7.66
CA ASP A 25 9.85 -14.81 -9.11
C ASP A 25 10.00 -13.50 -9.90
N GLY A 26 10.72 -12.53 -9.33
CA GLY A 26 10.94 -11.19 -9.90
C GLY A 26 9.76 -10.21 -9.76
N THR A 27 8.66 -10.63 -9.13
CA THR A 27 7.54 -9.76 -8.76
C THR A 27 7.80 -9.16 -7.39
N VAL A 28 7.64 -7.85 -7.27
CA VAL A 28 7.73 -7.13 -5.99
C VAL A 28 6.33 -6.85 -5.48
N ILE A 29 6.04 -7.21 -4.23
CA ILE A 29 4.70 -7.12 -3.64
C ILE A 29 4.80 -6.61 -2.21
N THR A 30 4.02 -5.59 -1.88
CA THR A 30 3.86 -5.08 -0.51
C THR A 30 2.39 -4.81 -0.21
N THR A 31 2.06 -4.75 1.08
CA THR A 31 0.75 -4.30 1.54
C THR A 31 0.88 -3.45 2.80
N ASP A 32 0.14 -2.35 2.83
CA ASP A 32 0.00 -1.47 3.99
C ASP A 32 -1.45 -1.41 4.44
N MET A 33 -1.65 -1.05 5.70
CA MET A 33 -2.96 -0.72 6.25
C MET A 33 -2.89 0.61 6.99
N LEU A 34 -3.87 1.47 6.75
CA LEU A 34 -4.02 2.77 7.40
C LEU A 34 -5.41 2.89 8.02
N HIS A 35 -5.47 3.44 9.22
CA HIS A 35 -6.71 3.71 9.94
C HIS A 35 -6.95 5.21 10.08
N GLU A 36 -8.21 5.63 9.98
CA GLU A 36 -8.64 7.02 10.16
C GLU A 36 -8.08 7.65 11.43
N ARG A 37 -8.19 6.94 12.55
CA ARG A 37 -7.84 7.48 13.87
C ARG A 37 -6.35 7.64 14.13
N THR A 38 -5.50 6.85 13.46
CA THR A 38 -4.05 6.83 13.72
C THR A 38 -3.26 7.47 12.61
N ASP A 39 -3.67 7.24 11.37
CA ASP A 39 -2.86 7.57 10.22
C ASP A 39 -3.27 8.90 9.61
N PHE A 40 -4.55 9.25 9.60
CA PHE A 40 -5.04 10.44 8.89
C PHE A 40 -5.34 11.61 9.86
N PRO A 41 -4.60 12.74 9.77
CA PRO A 41 -4.90 13.92 10.57
C PRO A 41 -6.31 14.47 10.29
N ALA A 42 -6.90 15.13 11.28
CA ALA A 42 -8.21 15.76 11.14
C ALA A 42 -8.24 16.73 9.94
N GLY A 43 -9.30 16.62 9.12
CA GLY A 43 -9.47 17.42 7.89
C GLY A 43 -8.84 16.79 6.64
N THR A 44 -8.22 15.61 6.74
CA THR A 44 -7.77 14.85 5.56
C THR A 44 -8.97 14.47 4.71
N THR A 45 -8.98 14.91 3.45
CA THR A 45 -10.04 14.54 2.50
C THR A 45 -9.86 13.09 2.03
N ARG A 46 -10.95 12.43 1.63
CA ARG A 46 -10.86 11.08 1.04
C ARG A 46 -9.99 11.01 -0.21
N TYR A 47 -9.88 12.09 -0.99
CA TYR A 47 -8.91 12.21 -2.07
C TYR A 47 -7.47 12.10 -1.57
N THR A 48 -7.13 12.91 -0.57
CA THR A 48 -5.79 12.87 0.05
C THR A 48 -5.52 11.53 0.72
N ALA A 49 -6.55 10.91 1.32
CA ALA A 49 -6.44 9.58 1.92
C ALA A 49 -6.12 8.51 0.86
N GLY A 50 -6.83 8.49 -0.27
CA GLY A 50 -6.57 7.56 -1.38
C GLY A 50 -5.18 7.75 -1.99
N TRP A 51 -4.77 9.01 -2.22
CA TRP A 51 -3.42 9.33 -2.67
C TRP A 51 -2.36 8.81 -1.71
N ARG A 52 -2.51 9.09 -0.42
CA ARG A 52 -1.53 8.70 0.60
C ARG A 52 -1.47 7.19 0.79
N ALA A 53 -2.61 6.53 0.89
CA ALA A 53 -2.67 5.10 1.15
C ALA A 53 -1.97 4.32 0.02
N VAL A 54 -2.40 4.55 -1.23
CA VAL A 54 -1.78 3.87 -2.37
C VAL A 54 -0.33 4.33 -2.57
N GLY A 55 -0.04 5.61 -2.33
CA GLY A 55 1.31 6.14 -2.38
C GLY A 55 2.29 5.49 -1.39
N ALA A 56 1.82 5.07 -0.21
CA ALA A 56 2.64 4.37 0.77
C ALA A 56 3.12 3.02 0.20
N SER A 57 2.21 2.18 -0.29
CA SER A 57 2.59 0.89 -0.86
C SER A 57 3.38 1.02 -2.16
N LEU A 58 3.13 2.04 -2.98
CA LEU A 58 3.98 2.33 -4.14
C LEU A 58 5.40 2.74 -3.72
N SER A 59 5.55 3.44 -2.59
CA SER A 59 6.85 3.86 -2.05
C SER A 59 7.70 2.66 -1.65
N ASP A 60 7.11 1.60 -1.08
CA ASP A 60 7.82 0.37 -0.75
C ASP A 60 8.37 -0.33 -2.00
N VAL A 61 7.57 -0.40 -3.08
CA VAL A 61 8.05 -0.94 -4.36
C VAL A 61 9.24 -0.12 -4.88
N ALA A 62 9.16 1.21 -4.78
CA ALA A 62 10.24 2.10 -5.19
C ALA A 62 11.50 1.93 -4.30
N ALA A 63 11.33 1.69 -2.99
CA ALA A 63 12.43 1.44 -2.05
C ALA A 63 13.24 0.19 -2.43
N MET A 64 12.59 -0.82 -3.00
CA MET A 64 13.26 -2.01 -3.54
C MET A 64 14.00 -1.78 -4.88
N GLY A 65 14.02 -0.54 -5.41
CA GLY A 65 14.58 -0.24 -6.73
C GLY A 65 13.79 -0.85 -7.89
N ALA A 66 12.54 -1.23 -7.65
CA ALA A 66 11.66 -1.88 -8.61
C ALA A 66 10.76 -0.87 -9.33
N THR A 67 10.22 -1.28 -10.48
CA THR A 67 9.23 -0.49 -11.22
C THR A 67 7.83 -0.92 -10.79
N ALA A 68 7.04 0.01 -10.24
CA ALA A 68 5.63 -0.20 -9.93
C ALA A 68 4.83 -0.50 -11.21
N ARG A 69 3.82 -1.35 -11.11
CA ARG A 69 2.94 -1.72 -12.23
C ARG A 69 1.49 -1.44 -11.92
N ALA A 70 1.01 -1.92 -10.77
CA ALA A 70 -0.38 -1.77 -10.40
C ALA A 70 -0.58 -1.71 -8.89
N ALA A 71 -1.71 -1.15 -8.46
CA ALA A 71 -2.15 -1.19 -7.08
C ALA A 71 -3.65 -1.49 -6.98
N VAL A 72 -4.04 -2.08 -5.85
CA VAL A 72 -5.43 -2.28 -5.44
C VAL A 72 -5.62 -1.80 -4.01
N ALA A 73 -6.86 -1.48 -3.61
CA ALA A 73 -7.16 -1.12 -2.23
C ALA A 73 -8.46 -1.76 -1.71
N VAL A 74 -8.44 -2.18 -0.45
CA VAL A 74 -9.67 -2.33 0.33
C VAL A 74 -10.08 -0.95 0.82
N TYR A 75 -11.34 -0.56 0.58
CA TYR A 75 -11.95 0.61 1.20
C TYR A 75 -13.02 0.12 2.18
N ALA A 76 -12.78 0.32 3.47
CA ALA A 76 -13.73 -0.01 4.51
C ALA A 76 -14.15 1.24 5.28
N ASP A 77 -15.44 1.38 5.56
CA ASP A 77 -16.01 2.53 6.26
C ASP A 77 -17.31 2.14 6.98
N GLU A 78 -17.81 2.99 7.88
CA GLU A 78 -19.07 2.73 8.61
C GLU A 78 -20.29 2.77 7.67
N ALA A 79 -20.20 3.61 6.63
CA ALA A 79 -21.20 3.73 5.59
C ALA A 79 -20.54 4.20 4.29
N PHE A 80 -21.10 3.77 3.16
CA PHE A 80 -20.58 4.16 1.85
C PHE A 80 -21.22 5.46 1.36
N ASP A 81 -20.50 6.58 1.53
CA ASP A 81 -20.78 7.82 0.80
C ASP A 81 -20.16 7.78 -0.60
N ARG A 82 -20.99 8.02 -1.63
CA ARG A 82 -20.58 7.91 -3.03
C ARG A 82 -19.52 8.93 -3.42
N ASP A 83 -19.62 10.16 -2.93
CA ASP A 83 -18.71 11.24 -3.30
C ASP A 83 -17.35 11.05 -2.61
N GLU A 84 -17.35 10.56 -1.37
CA GLU A 84 -16.15 10.16 -0.64
C GLU A 84 -15.42 9.00 -1.29
N LEU A 85 -16.14 7.93 -1.64
CA LEU A 85 -15.57 6.80 -2.37
C LEU A 85 -14.99 7.25 -3.73
N THR A 86 -15.73 8.08 -4.48
CA THR A 86 -15.25 8.63 -5.75
C THR A 86 -13.99 9.47 -5.57
N ARG A 87 -13.93 10.29 -4.51
CA ARG A 87 -12.74 11.09 -4.19
C ARG A 87 -11.55 10.21 -3.83
N PHE A 88 -11.76 9.16 -3.02
CA PHE A 88 -10.71 8.18 -2.70
C PHE A 88 -10.12 7.55 -3.95
N VAL A 89 -10.97 7.02 -4.82
CA VAL A 89 -10.53 6.41 -6.09
C VAL A 89 -9.79 7.42 -6.96
N ALA A 90 -10.26 8.68 -7.05
CA ALA A 90 -9.55 9.71 -7.81
C ALA A 90 -8.13 9.99 -7.25
N GLY A 91 -7.95 10.00 -5.93
CA GLY A 91 -6.64 10.14 -5.31
C GLY A 91 -5.72 8.95 -5.59
N ALA A 92 -6.25 7.74 -5.48
CA ALA A 92 -5.56 6.49 -5.78
C ALA A 92 -5.11 6.39 -7.25
N VAL A 93 -5.99 6.74 -8.19
CA VAL A 93 -5.67 6.79 -9.62
C VAL A 93 -4.56 7.80 -9.89
N ASN A 94 -4.69 9.04 -9.39
CA ASN A 94 -3.73 10.09 -9.71
C ASN A 94 -2.31 9.81 -9.16
N VAL A 95 -2.19 9.14 -8.00
CA VAL A 95 -0.86 8.78 -7.46
C VAL A 95 -0.22 7.64 -8.25
N CYS A 96 -1.01 6.68 -8.72
CA CYS A 96 -0.53 5.62 -9.63
C CYS A 96 -0.04 6.22 -10.95
N GLU A 97 -0.84 7.09 -11.58
CA GLU A 97 -0.48 7.76 -12.83
C GLU A 97 0.80 8.60 -12.69
N ALA A 98 1.03 9.21 -11.53
CA ALA A 98 2.24 9.99 -11.27
C ALA A 98 3.56 9.18 -11.29
N VAL A 99 3.47 7.84 -11.24
CA VAL A 99 4.62 6.92 -11.28
C VAL A 99 4.51 5.87 -12.38
N ASP A 100 3.71 6.15 -13.42
CA ASP A 100 3.45 5.26 -14.56
C ASP A 100 2.90 3.87 -14.15
N ALA A 101 2.17 3.80 -13.03
CA ALA A 101 1.46 2.62 -12.56
C ALA A 101 -0.06 2.78 -12.74
N GLU A 102 -0.82 1.70 -12.53
CA GLU A 102 -2.28 1.70 -12.67
C GLU A 102 -3.00 1.32 -11.36
N TYR A 103 -4.03 2.07 -10.99
CA TYR A 103 -4.95 1.64 -9.94
C TYR A 103 -6.03 0.73 -10.56
N VAL A 104 -5.96 -0.58 -10.29
CA VAL A 104 -6.70 -1.60 -11.06
C VAL A 104 -7.93 -2.18 -10.35
N GLY A 105 -8.25 -1.71 -9.15
CA GLY A 105 -9.45 -2.12 -8.43
C GLY A 105 -9.21 -2.35 -6.94
N GLY A 106 -9.95 -3.29 -6.36
CA GLY A 106 -9.96 -3.47 -4.92
C GLY A 106 -11.18 -4.20 -4.39
N ASP A 107 -11.43 -4.00 -3.11
CA ASP A 107 -12.56 -4.56 -2.38
C ASP A 107 -13.24 -3.50 -1.51
N LEU A 108 -14.50 -3.74 -1.12
CA LEU A 108 -15.26 -2.88 -0.23
C LEU A 108 -15.73 -3.68 0.97
N ASP A 109 -15.61 -3.12 2.18
CA ASP A 109 -16.08 -3.77 3.40
C ASP A 109 -16.71 -2.77 4.38
N GLU A 110 -17.51 -3.24 5.33
CA GLU A 110 -18.02 -2.41 6.42
C GLU A 110 -17.07 -2.49 7.62
N HIS A 111 -16.71 -1.33 8.17
CA HIS A 111 -15.86 -1.27 9.37
C HIS A 111 -16.25 -0.12 10.28
N VAL A 112 -15.88 -0.18 11.55
CA VAL A 112 -16.26 0.80 12.58
C VAL A 112 -15.53 2.15 12.49
N GLU A 113 -14.69 2.32 11.48
CA GLU A 113 -14.02 3.56 11.11
C GLU A 113 -13.50 3.40 9.68
N PHE A 114 -13.17 4.51 9.00
CA PHE A 114 -12.47 4.41 7.73
C PHE A 114 -11.13 3.70 7.90
N THR A 115 -10.99 2.58 7.21
CA THR A 115 -9.78 1.76 7.19
C THR A 115 -9.52 1.36 5.76
N THR A 116 -8.27 1.47 5.33
CA THR A 116 -7.88 1.05 3.99
C THR A 116 -6.64 0.21 4.04
N ALA A 117 -6.64 -0.89 3.29
CA ALA A 117 -5.47 -1.70 3.05
C ALA A 117 -5.11 -1.61 1.57
N THR A 118 -3.88 -1.24 1.26
CA THR A 118 -3.41 -1.07 -0.11
C THR A 118 -2.35 -2.11 -0.41
N THR A 119 -2.42 -2.67 -1.62
CA THR A 119 -1.41 -3.59 -2.12
C THR A 119 -0.86 -3.02 -3.41
N ALA A 120 0.47 -2.93 -3.50
CA ALA A 120 1.15 -2.54 -4.72
C ALA A 120 1.96 -3.72 -5.27
N VAL A 121 1.99 -3.83 -6.59
CA VAL A 121 2.80 -4.82 -7.31
C VAL A 121 3.72 -4.14 -8.31
N GLY A 122 4.93 -4.64 -8.41
CA GLY A 122 5.96 -4.18 -9.33
C GLY A 122 6.80 -5.33 -9.86
N GLY A 123 7.85 -4.99 -10.61
CA GLY A 123 8.84 -5.93 -11.07
C GLY A 123 10.25 -5.44 -10.82
N ILE A 124 11.15 -6.37 -10.46
CA ILE A 124 12.58 -6.06 -10.39
C ILE A 124 13.08 -5.61 -11.77
N THR A 125 14.10 -4.76 -11.75
CA THR A 125 14.80 -4.34 -12.97
C THR A 125 16.01 -5.22 -13.21
N ASP A 126 16.70 -5.04 -14.34
CA ASP A 126 17.98 -5.72 -14.63
C ASP A 126 19.06 -5.40 -13.58
N ALA A 127 18.90 -4.33 -12.80
CA ALA A 127 19.79 -3.98 -11.70
C ALA A 127 19.59 -4.86 -10.44
N GLY A 128 18.54 -5.69 -10.41
CA GLY A 128 18.13 -6.44 -9.23
C GLY A 128 17.30 -5.61 -8.25
N ALA A 129 16.97 -6.21 -7.10
CA ALA A 129 16.32 -5.52 -6.00
C ALA A 129 17.35 -4.89 -5.06
N VAL A 130 17.05 -3.70 -4.55
CA VAL A 130 17.78 -3.08 -3.43
C VAL A 130 17.16 -3.58 -2.14
N THR A 131 17.99 -4.02 -1.20
CA THR A 131 17.56 -4.54 0.11
C THR A 131 18.07 -3.65 1.24
N ARG A 132 17.45 -3.71 2.41
CA ARG A 132 17.88 -2.94 3.59
C ARG A 132 19.33 -3.18 4.03
N ASP A 133 19.92 -4.32 3.65
CA ASP A 133 21.30 -4.67 3.96
C ASP A 133 22.35 -4.02 3.02
N GLY A 134 21.91 -3.30 1.98
CA GLY A 134 22.77 -2.61 1.01
C GLY A 134 22.95 -3.36 -0.29
#